data_AF-A0A3M0WVE2-F1
#
_entry.id   AF-A0A3M0WVE2-F1
#
_cell.length_a   1.000
_cell.length_b   1.000
_cell.length_c   1.000
_cell.angle_alpha   90.00
_cell.angle_beta   90.00
_cell.angle_gamma   90.00
#
_symmetry.space_group_name_H-M   'P 1'
#
loop_
_entity.id
_entity.type
_entity.pdbx_description
1 polymer ?
#
loop_
_entity_poly.entity_id
_entity_poly.type
_entity_poly.pdbx_seq_one_letter_code
_entity_poly.pdbx_strand_id
1 'polypeptide(L)'
;MAVGYASPGVYVEEVDRGTKPIEAAGTSIAAFIGITAEASTKAIDPATGDRVAVESRLNKATLVTSWTQFTDIFGGFTDGAYLPDAVYGYFANGGGACYVTSLRALNESAGDVATASAAIPAAGRGNAFKVEAKTAGPAGNNLSVTIKTDEEKGTFSMTVGKQTKSGLTANKDDDNYIGKADFDAVNITGAGTNMPADGTYQLSGGGMQPLTAVDFVGDPAERTGIGGLEAIDEVSLILCPDVMAGYDGSDAAKERVKAVQTAMIAHCENMRYRFAVLDTPPGLNAQQAKEWRDYVNFDSAYAAMYYPWIEVADLSGSGKTSKLVPPSGHVVGIYNRTDAQRGVHKAPANEVVLGAIDLELKLSKGEQDTLNPIGINCIRSFPGRGIRVWGARTLSSNGSWRYINVRRLFNMVGSSLDTGLQWVVFEPNDSTLWAKVRRDVTAFLRVV
;
A
#
# COMPACT_ATOMS: atom_id res chain seq x y z
N MET A 1 20.38 -5.36 58.50
CA MET A 1 20.87 -4.48 59.59
C MET A 1 20.18 -3.15 59.39
N ALA A 2 19.25 -2.77 60.25
CA ALA A 2 18.53 -1.50 60.12
C ALA A 2 19.51 -0.34 60.37
N VAL A 3 19.66 0.55 59.39
CA VAL A 3 20.47 1.76 59.53
C VAL A 3 19.66 2.75 60.37
N GLY A 4 20.09 2.97 61.63
CA GLY A 4 19.44 3.93 62.51
C GLY A 4 19.84 5.35 62.16
N TYR A 5 18.89 6.18 61.71
CA TYR A 5 19.09 7.60 61.48
C TYR A 5 19.08 8.35 62.82
N ALA A 6 20.21 8.98 63.18
CA ALA A 6 20.44 9.55 64.51
C ALA A 6 20.24 11.08 64.61
N SER A 7 19.78 11.75 63.54
CA SER A 7 19.60 13.21 63.55
C SER A 7 18.33 13.64 62.80
N PRO A 8 17.61 14.69 63.23
CA PRO A 8 16.49 15.23 62.45
C PRO A 8 17.00 15.90 61.18
N GLY A 9 16.67 15.35 60.01
CA GLY A 9 17.06 15.87 58.69
C GLY A 9 16.34 15.13 57.55
N VAL A 10 16.39 15.67 56.33
CA VAL A 10 15.93 14.97 55.13
C VAL A 10 17.07 14.09 54.63
N TYR A 11 16.90 12.78 54.73
CA TYR A 11 17.84 11.80 54.17
C TYR A 11 17.34 11.36 52.80
N VAL A 12 18.19 11.51 51.79
CA VAL A 12 17.95 10.92 50.46
C VAL A 12 18.65 9.57 50.45
N GLU A 13 17.87 8.50 50.38
CA GLU A 13 18.38 7.16 50.16
C GLU A 13 18.14 6.81 48.69
N GLU A 14 19.22 6.72 47.90
CA GLU A 14 19.15 6.15 46.56
C GLU A 14 18.97 4.64 46.70
N VAL A 15 17.70 4.23 46.77
CA VAL A 15 17.35 2.83 46.59
C VAL A 15 17.61 2.52 45.11
N ASP A 16 18.70 1.81 44.82
CA ASP A 16 18.91 1.15 43.53
C ASP A 16 17.70 0.23 43.29
N ARG A 17 16.72 0.73 42.56
CA ARG A 17 15.58 -0.06 42.12
C ARG A 17 16.20 -1.08 41.17
N GLY A 18 16.49 -2.27 41.70
CA GLY A 18 17.20 -3.32 41.00
C GLY A 18 16.75 -3.49 39.55
N THR A 19 17.63 -4.04 38.73
CA THR A 19 17.53 -4.08 37.26
C THR A 19 16.11 -4.31 36.75
N LYS A 20 15.62 -3.38 35.92
CA LYS A 20 14.38 -3.55 35.16
C LYS A 20 14.53 -4.78 34.27
N PRO A 21 13.64 -5.79 34.38
CA PRO A 21 13.64 -6.91 33.45
C PRO A 21 13.51 -6.41 32.01
N ILE A 22 14.22 -7.04 31.07
CA ILE A 22 14.02 -6.77 29.65
C ILE A 22 12.65 -7.31 29.26
N GLU A 23 11.80 -6.44 28.75
CA GLU A 23 10.48 -6.81 28.23
C GLU A 23 10.57 -7.10 26.73
N ALA A 24 9.74 -8.04 26.26
CA ALA A 24 9.66 -8.34 24.84
C ALA A 24 9.03 -7.15 24.10
N ALA A 25 9.72 -6.64 23.09
CA ALA A 25 9.23 -5.58 22.22
C ALA A 25 7.99 -6.03 21.42
N GLY A 26 7.10 -5.08 21.13
CA GLY A 26 5.92 -5.32 20.30
C GLY A 26 6.33 -5.73 18.88
N THR A 27 5.72 -6.81 18.37
CA THR A 27 6.02 -7.35 17.02
C THR A 27 4.96 -7.05 15.97
N SER A 28 3.95 -6.29 16.36
CA SER A 28 2.63 -6.28 15.76
C SER A 28 2.17 -4.91 15.27
N ILE A 29 2.98 -3.87 15.42
CA ILE A 29 2.61 -2.52 14.96
C ILE A 29 2.92 -2.41 13.48
N ALA A 30 1.84 -2.43 12.69
CA ALA A 30 1.90 -2.29 11.25
C ALA A 30 1.82 -0.82 10.81
N ALA A 31 2.55 -0.46 9.76
CA ALA A 31 2.44 0.81 9.07
C ALA A 31 1.86 0.59 7.67
N PHE A 32 0.69 1.16 7.43
CA PHE A 32 -0.02 1.15 6.16
C PHE A 32 0.26 2.45 5.41
N ILE A 33 0.76 2.35 4.18
CA ILE A 33 1.02 3.50 3.32
C ILE A 33 0.21 3.36 2.04
N GLY A 34 -0.56 4.39 1.68
CA GLY A 34 -1.44 4.31 0.53
C GLY A 34 -2.45 5.45 0.41
N ILE A 35 -3.58 5.16 -0.22
CA ILE A 35 -4.61 6.12 -0.59
C ILE A 35 -5.81 5.95 0.34
N THR A 36 -6.40 7.06 0.78
CA THR A 36 -7.59 7.07 1.64
C THR A 36 -8.70 7.91 1.04
N ALA A 37 -9.92 7.79 1.57
CA ALA A 37 -11.03 8.65 1.16
C ALA A 37 -10.76 10.10 1.56
N GLU A 38 -10.34 10.29 2.80
CA GLU A 38 -10.10 11.58 3.45
C GLU A 38 -8.78 11.50 4.22
N ALA A 39 -8.26 12.63 4.68
CA ALA A 39 -7.07 12.62 5.54
C ALA A 39 -7.11 13.83 6.46
N SER A 40 -8.13 13.90 7.31
CA SER A 40 -8.31 15.03 8.22
C SER A 40 -8.91 14.62 9.56
N THR A 41 -8.42 15.22 10.64
CA THR A 41 -9.10 15.14 11.94
C THR A 41 -10.25 16.12 11.97
N LYS A 42 -11.40 15.66 12.45
CA LYS A 42 -12.65 16.42 12.46
C LYS A 42 -13.04 16.82 13.87
N ALA A 43 -13.47 18.06 14.05
CA ALA A 43 -14.10 18.54 15.28
C ALA A 43 -15.54 18.97 15.00
N ILE A 44 -16.36 19.00 16.05
CA ILE A 44 -17.72 19.51 15.97
C ILE A 44 -17.67 21.03 15.96
N ASP A 45 -18.23 21.66 14.94
CA ASP A 45 -18.43 23.09 14.90
C ASP A 45 -19.49 23.48 15.95
N PRO A 46 -19.17 24.33 16.94
CA PRO A 46 -20.11 24.72 17.98
C PRO A 46 -21.32 25.54 17.46
N ALA A 47 -21.24 26.12 16.26
CA ALA A 47 -22.31 26.91 15.66
C ALA A 47 -23.30 26.06 14.86
N THR A 48 -22.83 25.05 14.12
CA THR A 48 -23.68 24.22 13.24
C THR A 48 -23.95 22.83 13.79
N GLY A 49 -23.12 22.33 14.71
CA GLY A 49 -23.14 20.93 15.17
C GLY A 49 -22.55 19.95 14.16
N ASP A 50 -22.08 20.42 13.01
CA ASP A 50 -21.50 19.58 11.96
C ASP A 50 -20.05 19.23 12.29
N ARG A 51 -19.59 18.09 11.77
CA ARG A 51 -18.19 17.68 11.89
C ARG A 51 -17.39 18.29 10.74
N VAL A 52 -16.47 19.19 11.07
CA VAL A 52 -15.65 19.93 10.12
C VAL A 52 -14.19 19.51 10.25
N ALA A 53 -13.48 19.40 9.13
CA ALA A 53 -12.04 19.13 9.10
C ALA A 53 -11.26 20.27 9.76
N VAL A 54 -10.43 19.95 10.75
CA VAL A 54 -9.63 20.92 11.54
C VAL A 54 -8.15 20.84 11.21
N GLU A 55 -7.60 19.63 11.08
CA GLU A 55 -6.18 19.43 10.78
C GLU A 55 -6.02 18.32 9.74
N SER A 56 -5.25 18.60 8.68
CA SER A 56 -4.87 17.60 7.70
C SER A 56 -3.84 16.61 8.28
N ARG A 57 -4.09 15.33 8.01
CA ARG A 57 -3.26 14.16 8.26
C ARG A 57 -2.63 13.61 6.98
N LEU A 58 -2.76 14.31 5.85
CA LEU A 58 -2.11 13.94 4.61
C LEU A 58 -0.59 13.88 4.80
N ASN A 59 0.04 12.82 4.31
CA ASN A 59 1.45 12.47 4.47
C ASN A 59 1.96 12.36 5.91
N LYS A 60 1.09 12.39 6.92
CA LYS A 60 1.47 12.24 8.33
C LYS A 60 1.10 10.85 8.84
N ALA A 61 2.11 10.09 9.25
CA ALA A 61 1.90 8.81 9.92
C ALA A 61 1.07 9.01 11.21
N THR A 62 -0.14 8.47 11.22
CA THR A 62 -1.12 8.67 12.29
C THR A 62 -1.44 7.33 12.95
N LEU A 63 -1.36 7.28 14.28
CA LEU A 63 -1.71 6.09 15.05
C LEU A 63 -3.23 5.88 15.05
N VAL A 64 -3.65 4.68 14.68
CA VAL A 64 -5.03 4.22 14.62
C VAL A 64 -5.15 2.93 15.43
N THR A 65 -6.12 2.89 16.34
CA THR A 65 -6.32 1.77 17.28
C THR A 65 -7.55 0.94 16.99
N SER A 66 -8.44 1.43 16.12
CA SER A 66 -9.67 0.74 15.72
C SER A 66 -10.14 1.17 14.34
N TRP A 67 -10.99 0.34 13.73
CA TRP A 67 -11.66 0.69 12.46
C TRP A 67 -12.51 1.96 12.57
N THR A 68 -13.19 2.17 13.70
CA THR A 68 -13.98 3.40 13.90
C THR A 68 -13.10 4.63 13.87
N GLN A 69 -11.95 4.61 14.56
CA GLN A 69 -10.97 5.71 14.51
C GLN A 69 -10.39 5.88 13.10
N PHE A 70 -10.16 4.79 12.36
CA PHE A 70 -9.76 4.88 10.95
C PHE A 70 -10.79 5.66 10.14
N THR A 71 -12.05 5.24 10.17
CA THR A 71 -13.12 5.87 9.39
C THR A 71 -13.36 7.33 9.78
N ASP A 72 -13.04 7.68 11.01
CA ASP A 72 -13.16 9.04 11.52
C ASP A 72 -12.21 10.02 10.84
N ILE A 73 -10.95 9.57 10.66
CA ILE A 73 -9.82 10.39 10.17
C ILE A 73 -9.64 10.26 8.66
N PHE A 74 -9.77 9.03 8.15
CA PHE A 74 -9.39 8.66 6.79
C PHE A 74 -10.58 8.34 5.88
N GLY A 75 -11.79 8.35 6.44
CA GLY A 75 -13.02 7.96 5.76
C GLY A 75 -13.15 6.44 5.60
N GLY A 76 -14.27 6.04 4.97
CA GLY A 76 -14.64 4.63 4.80
C GLY A 76 -13.96 3.94 3.63
N PHE A 77 -14.60 2.86 3.17
CA PHE A 77 -14.23 2.19 1.94
C PHE A 77 -14.45 3.11 0.74
N THR A 78 -13.49 3.14 -0.18
CA THR A 78 -13.54 4.00 -1.36
C THR A 78 -13.02 3.25 -2.58
N ASP A 79 -13.65 3.46 -3.73
CA ASP A 79 -13.21 2.86 -4.98
C ASP A 79 -11.88 3.49 -5.45
N GLY A 80 -11.04 2.68 -6.09
CA GLY A 80 -9.70 3.08 -6.52
C GLY A 80 -8.64 3.15 -5.40
N ALA A 81 -8.98 2.74 -4.18
CA ALA A 81 -8.04 2.55 -3.07
C ALA A 81 -8.21 1.17 -2.43
N TYR A 82 -7.11 0.58 -1.99
CA TYR A 82 -7.02 -0.71 -1.31
C TYR A 82 -6.62 -0.59 0.16
N LEU A 83 -6.00 0.53 0.58
CA LEU A 83 -5.61 0.71 1.98
C LEU A 83 -6.79 0.62 2.96
N PRO A 84 -7.98 1.20 2.71
CA PRO A 84 -9.12 1.04 3.61
C PRO A 84 -9.49 -0.43 3.83
N ASP A 85 -9.51 -1.24 2.76
CA ASP A 85 -9.80 -2.68 2.84
C ASP A 85 -8.68 -3.46 3.54
N ALA A 86 -7.43 -3.07 3.31
CA ALA A 86 -6.28 -3.67 3.98
C ALA A 86 -6.30 -3.41 5.49
N VAL A 87 -6.65 -2.19 5.91
CA VAL A 87 -6.79 -1.81 7.33
C VAL A 87 -7.99 -2.51 7.98
N TYR A 88 -9.13 -2.57 7.28
CA TYR A 88 -10.29 -3.33 7.75
C TYR A 88 -9.97 -4.82 7.94
N GLY A 89 -9.35 -5.42 6.92
CA GLY A 89 -8.90 -6.82 6.94
C GLY A 89 -7.88 -7.10 8.05
N TYR A 90 -7.00 -6.14 8.34
CA TYR A 90 -6.05 -6.20 9.44
C TYR A 90 -6.77 -6.30 10.79
N PHE A 91 -7.66 -5.36 11.11
CA PHE A 91 -8.42 -5.38 12.36
C PHE A 91 -9.30 -6.65 12.47
N ALA A 92 -9.97 -7.03 11.37
CA ALA A 92 -10.80 -8.23 11.33
C ALA A 92 -10.02 -9.53 11.57
N ASN A 93 -8.73 -9.54 11.25
CA ASN A 93 -7.87 -10.71 11.43
C ASN A 93 -7.12 -10.75 12.76
N GLY A 94 -7.33 -9.78 13.67
CA GLY A 94 -6.67 -9.71 14.98
C GLY A 94 -5.56 -8.66 15.04
N GLY A 95 -5.57 -7.69 14.13
CA GLY A 95 -4.74 -6.49 14.18
C GLY A 95 -4.96 -5.67 15.45
N GLY A 96 -3.88 -5.09 15.96
CA GLY A 96 -3.89 -4.17 17.11
C GLY A 96 -3.77 -2.73 16.61
N ALA A 97 -3.12 -1.85 17.37
CA ALA A 97 -2.81 -0.52 16.88
C ALA A 97 -1.92 -0.56 15.62
N CYS A 98 -2.12 0.39 14.70
CA CYS A 98 -1.33 0.53 13.48
C CYS A 98 -1.12 2.00 13.14
N TYR A 99 -0.10 2.30 12.36
CA TYR A 99 0.11 3.60 11.75
C TYR A 99 -0.48 3.61 10.34
N VAL A 100 -1.14 4.69 9.99
CA VAL A 100 -1.64 4.94 8.64
C VAL A 100 -1.02 6.23 8.12
N THR A 101 -0.39 6.15 6.95
CA THR A 101 0.14 7.29 6.19
C THR A 101 -0.67 7.40 4.90
N SER A 102 -1.56 8.39 4.81
CA SER A 102 -2.27 8.68 3.58
C SER A 102 -1.40 9.54 2.66
N LEU A 103 -1.11 9.05 1.47
CA LEU A 103 -0.39 9.78 0.43
C LEU A 103 -1.33 10.64 -0.42
N ARG A 104 -2.60 10.25 -0.50
CA ARG A 104 -3.65 10.96 -1.23
C ARG A 104 -5.00 10.72 -0.59
N ALA A 105 -5.76 11.80 -0.41
CA ALA A 105 -7.13 11.78 0.09
C ALA A 105 -8.10 12.06 -1.06
N LEU A 106 -8.86 11.06 -1.52
CA LEU A 106 -9.63 11.13 -2.75
C LEU A 106 -10.75 12.17 -2.75
N ASN A 107 -11.42 12.37 -1.62
CA ASN A 107 -12.51 13.34 -1.45
C ASN A 107 -11.98 14.78 -1.23
N GLU A 108 -10.72 14.92 -0.85
CA GLU A 108 -10.08 16.21 -0.56
C GLU A 108 -9.17 16.68 -1.71
N SER A 109 -8.81 15.80 -2.64
CA SER A 109 -7.93 16.08 -3.78
C SER A 109 -8.73 16.69 -4.95
N ALA A 110 -8.89 18.01 -4.96
CA ALA A 110 -9.61 18.74 -6.01
C ALA A 110 -8.89 18.84 -7.38
N GLY A 111 -7.79 18.11 -7.62
CA GLY A 111 -6.90 18.36 -8.78
C GLY A 111 -6.38 17.16 -9.61
N ASP A 112 -6.53 15.90 -9.18
CA ASP A 112 -5.72 14.78 -9.72
C ASP A 112 -6.49 13.72 -10.51
N VAL A 113 -7.73 14.00 -10.90
CA VAL A 113 -8.50 13.07 -11.74
C VAL A 113 -8.19 13.37 -13.20
N ALA A 114 -7.41 12.50 -13.85
CA ALA A 114 -7.10 12.65 -15.26
C ALA A 114 -8.37 12.50 -16.11
N THR A 115 -8.42 13.30 -17.17
CA THR A 115 -9.43 13.22 -18.22
C THR A 115 -9.01 12.21 -19.26
N ALA A 116 -9.94 11.33 -19.66
CA ALA A 116 -9.67 10.38 -20.73
C ALA A 116 -9.31 11.13 -22.02
N SER A 117 -8.35 10.63 -22.78
CA SER A 117 -7.92 11.28 -24.02
C SER A 117 -7.56 10.28 -25.10
N ALA A 118 -7.61 10.74 -26.35
CA ALA A 118 -7.16 10.02 -27.53
C ALA A 118 -6.37 10.96 -28.44
N ALA A 119 -5.20 10.51 -28.89
CA ALA A 119 -4.49 11.19 -29.98
C ALA A 119 -5.06 10.69 -31.31
N ILE A 120 -5.54 11.62 -32.13
CA ILE A 120 -6.08 11.30 -33.45
C ILE A 120 -4.92 11.35 -34.45
N PRO A 121 -4.60 10.22 -35.11
CA PRO A 121 -3.54 10.19 -36.10
C PRO A 121 -3.94 11.00 -37.34
N ALA A 122 -2.94 11.59 -38.00
CA ALA A 122 -3.12 12.16 -39.32
C ALA A 122 -3.22 11.05 -40.38
N ALA A 123 -3.87 11.32 -41.52
CA ALA A 123 -3.83 10.43 -42.69
C ALA A 123 -2.40 10.19 -43.21
N GLY A 124 -1.47 11.10 -42.90
CA GLY A 124 -0.04 10.98 -43.16
C GLY A 124 0.76 10.62 -41.90
N ARG A 125 1.91 11.27 -41.70
CA ARG A 125 2.78 11.03 -40.54
C ARG A 125 2.46 11.98 -39.40
N GLY A 126 2.31 11.45 -38.19
CA GLY A 126 2.09 12.23 -36.96
C GLY A 126 0.62 12.30 -36.54
N ASN A 127 0.29 13.26 -35.67
CA ASN A 127 -1.06 13.45 -35.12
C ASN A 127 -1.74 14.66 -35.78
N ALA A 128 -3.05 14.57 -35.95
CA ALA A 128 -3.88 15.67 -36.41
C ALA A 128 -4.30 16.61 -35.26
N PHE A 129 -4.80 16.01 -34.17
CA PHE A 129 -5.22 16.69 -32.94
C PHE A 129 -5.36 15.67 -31.79
N LYS A 130 -5.55 16.19 -30.57
CA LYS A 130 -5.87 15.41 -29.38
C LYS A 130 -7.31 15.71 -28.96
N VAL A 131 -8.03 14.68 -28.53
CA VAL A 131 -9.38 14.79 -27.96
C VAL A 131 -9.33 14.38 -26.50
N GLU A 132 -9.93 15.18 -25.62
CA GLU A 132 -9.96 14.98 -24.16
C GLU A 132 -11.39 15.05 -23.65
N ALA A 133 -11.79 14.15 -22.75
CA ALA A 133 -13.11 14.19 -22.12
C ALA A 133 -13.27 15.47 -21.28
N LYS A 134 -14.43 16.14 -21.38
CA LYS A 134 -14.77 17.29 -20.51
C LYS A 134 -14.99 16.87 -19.06
N THR A 135 -15.41 15.62 -18.84
CA THR A 135 -15.58 15.04 -17.50
C THR A 135 -14.29 14.34 -17.07
N ALA A 136 -13.72 14.76 -15.94
CA ALA A 136 -12.61 14.07 -15.32
C ALA A 136 -13.06 12.72 -14.72
N GLY A 137 -12.22 11.69 -14.84
CA GLY A 137 -12.46 10.39 -14.21
C GLY A 137 -12.79 9.26 -15.17
N PRO A 138 -13.07 8.06 -14.62
CA PRO A 138 -13.19 6.83 -15.41
C PRO A 138 -14.37 6.84 -16.38
N ALA A 139 -15.37 7.69 -16.16
CA ALA A 139 -16.51 7.86 -17.07
C ALA A 139 -16.10 8.28 -18.48
N GLY A 140 -14.99 9.04 -18.63
CA GLY A 140 -14.47 9.46 -19.93
C GLY A 140 -13.95 8.30 -20.78
N ASN A 141 -13.59 7.15 -20.19
CA ASN A 141 -13.08 5.99 -20.92
C ASN A 141 -14.17 5.28 -21.76
N ASN A 142 -15.45 5.59 -21.52
CA ASN A 142 -16.56 5.04 -22.29
C ASN A 142 -16.87 5.85 -23.56
N LEU A 143 -16.12 6.93 -23.82
CA LEU A 143 -16.31 7.77 -25.00
C LEU A 143 -15.44 7.29 -26.15
N SER A 144 -16.04 7.23 -27.34
CA SER A 144 -15.35 6.95 -28.60
C SER A 144 -15.55 8.11 -29.57
N VAL A 145 -14.49 8.43 -30.32
CA VAL A 145 -14.51 9.40 -31.41
C VAL A 145 -14.43 8.66 -32.73
N THR A 146 -15.45 8.79 -33.57
CA THR A 146 -15.44 8.23 -34.93
C THR A 146 -15.21 9.34 -35.94
N ILE A 147 -14.23 9.17 -36.82
CA ILE A 147 -13.88 10.10 -37.89
C ILE A 147 -14.14 9.45 -39.24
N LYS A 148 -14.79 10.19 -40.13
CA LYS A 148 -14.96 9.83 -41.55
C LYS A 148 -14.63 11.04 -42.42
N THR A 149 -13.65 10.90 -43.28
CA THR A 149 -13.21 11.91 -44.24
C THR A 149 -14.06 11.84 -45.51
N ASP A 150 -14.22 13.00 -46.15
CA ASP A 150 -14.81 13.19 -47.47
C ASP A 150 -13.69 13.75 -48.36
N GLU A 151 -12.98 12.86 -49.04
CA GLU A 151 -11.79 13.17 -49.85
C GLU A 151 -12.12 14.13 -51.01
N GLU A 152 -13.34 14.09 -51.56
CA GLU A 152 -13.74 14.95 -52.68
C GLU A 152 -13.88 16.42 -52.26
N LYS A 153 -14.21 16.66 -50.98
CA LYS A 153 -14.45 18.01 -50.43
C LYS A 153 -13.33 18.52 -49.53
N GLY A 154 -12.36 17.66 -49.18
CA GLY A 154 -11.32 18.01 -48.21
C GLY A 154 -11.88 18.33 -46.82
N THR A 155 -13.01 17.72 -46.47
CA THR A 155 -13.67 17.90 -45.16
C THR A 155 -13.79 16.56 -44.45
N PHE A 156 -14.14 16.57 -43.17
CA PHE A 156 -14.44 15.35 -42.43
C PHE A 156 -15.62 15.54 -41.49
N SER A 157 -16.14 14.42 -41.01
CA SER A 157 -17.15 14.38 -39.95
C SER A 157 -16.57 13.73 -38.71
N MET A 158 -16.92 14.28 -37.55
CA MET A 158 -16.55 13.73 -36.25
C MET A 158 -17.81 13.42 -35.44
N THR A 159 -17.89 12.19 -34.95
CA THR A 159 -18.99 11.71 -34.10
C THR A 159 -18.47 11.33 -32.72
N VAL A 160 -19.10 11.89 -31.68
CA VAL A 160 -18.81 11.60 -30.27
C VAL A 160 -20.13 11.30 -29.57
N GLY A 161 -20.32 10.04 -29.13
CA GLY A 161 -21.59 9.59 -28.57
C GLY A 161 -22.76 9.75 -29.56
N LYS A 162 -23.73 10.62 -29.23
CA LYS A 162 -24.89 10.93 -30.09
C LYS A 162 -24.71 12.19 -30.94
N GLN A 163 -23.59 12.91 -30.78
CA GLN A 163 -23.35 14.18 -31.46
C GLN A 163 -22.44 13.95 -32.68
N THR A 164 -22.93 14.31 -33.86
CA THR A 164 -22.15 14.29 -35.11
C THR A 164 -22.06 15.71 -35.66
N LYS A 165 -20.84 16.17 -35.96
CA LYS A 165 -20.59 17.39 -36.72
C LYS A 165 -19.90 17.03 -38.03
N SER A 166 -20.46 17.50 -39.14
CA SER A 166 -19.99 17.24 -40.50
C SER A 166 -19.45 18.51 -41.15
N GLY A 167 -18.57 18.38 -42.15
CA GLY A 167 -17.98 19.52 -42.86
C GLY A 167 -16.85 20.21 -42.10
N LEU A 168 -16.25 19.52 -41.13
CA LEU A 168 -15.10 20.00 -40.36
C LEU A 168 -13.85 20.03 -41.23
N THR A 169 -12.97 21.00 -41.00
CA THR A 169 -11.73 21.17 -41.79
C THR A 169 -10.51 21.31 -40.88
N ALA A 170 -9.33 20.99 -41.45
CA ALA A 170 -8.05 21.21 -40.79
C ALA A 170 -7.44 22.60 -41.11
N ASN A 171 -8.14 23.44 -41.88
CA ASN A 171 -7.66 24.76 -42.25
C ASN A 171 -8.03 25.80 -41.17
N LYS A 172 -7.05 26.50 -40.61
CA LYS A 172 -7.24 27.47 -39.52
C LYS A 172 -8.08 28.69 -39.92
N ASP A 173 -8.02 29.04 -41.20
CA ASP A 173 -8.71 30.21 -41.76
C ASP A 173 -10.19 29.93 -42.06
N ASP A 174 -10.61 28.66 -42.00
CA ASP A 174 -12.00 28.26 -42.20
C ASP A 174 -12.84 28.49 -40.93
N ASP A 175 -14.12 28.77 -41.13
CA ASP A 175 -15.11 28.88 -40.05
C ASP A 175 -15.38 27.50 -39.42
N ASN A 176 -15.29 26.43 -40.23
CA ASN A 176 -15.47 25.04 -39.78
C ASN A 176 -14.17 24.38 -39.30
N TYR A 177 -13.16 25.17 -38.93
CA TYR A 177 -11.91 24.65 -38.40
C TYR A 177 -12.14 23.81 -37.13
N ILE A 178 -11.56 22.60 -37.09
CA ILE A 178 -11.70 21.66 -35.98
C ILE A 178 -11.27 22.24 -34.63
N GLY A 179 -10.28 23.14 -34.59
CA GLY A 179 -9.86 23.80 -33.35
C GLY A 179 -10.88 24.79 -32.79
N LYS A 180 -11.91 25.18 -33.56
CA LYS A 180 -13.04 26.01 -33.12
C LYS A 180 -14.30 25.17 -32.81
N ALA A 181 -14.26 23.87 -33.06
CA ALA A 181 -15.44 23.01 -32.91
C ALA A 181 -15.68 22.64 -31.44
N ASP A 182 -16.85 23.00 -30.93
CA ASP A 182 -17.27 22.63 -29.57
C ASP A 182 -18.11 21.34 -29.54
N PHE A 183 -17.86 20.46 -28.57
CA PHE A 183 -18.60 19.21 -28.37
C PHE A 183 -19.02 19.11 -26.90
N ASP A 184 -20.17 18.51 -26.62
CA ASP A 184 -20.71 18.50 -25.26
C ASP A 184 -19.87 17.63 -24.30
N ALA A 185 -19.27 16.56 -24.83
CA ALA A 185 -18.56 15.55 -24.04
C ALA A 185 -17.03 15.67 -24.09
N VAL A 186 -16.46 16.41 -25.05
CA VAL A 186 -15.00 16.44 -25.29
C VAL A 186 -14.48 17.84 -25.64
N ASN A 187 -13.22 18.08 -25.30
CA ASN A 187 -12.40 19.21 -25.73
C ASN A 187 -11.40 18.74 -26.80
N ILE A 188 -11.10 19.62 -27.75
CA ILE A 188 -10.10 19.37 -28.79
C ILE A 188 -8.89 20.26 -28.53
N THR A 189 -7.71 19.65 -28.45
CA THR A 189 -6.44 20.36 -28.19
C THR A 189 -5.39 19.96 -29.23
N GLY A 190 -4.39 20.82 -29.44
CA GLY A 190 -3.29 20.54 -30.36
C GLY A 190 -3.72 20.40 -31.83
N ALA A 191 -4.83 21.04 -32.23
CA ALA A 191 -5.29 21.03 -33.61
C ALA A 191 -4.25 21.68 -34.53
N GLY A 192 -3.74 20.88 -35.47
CA GLY A 192 -2.80 21.31 -36.50
C GLY A 192 -3.50 21.61 -37.82
N THR A 193 -2.74 21.48 -38.92
CA THR A 193 -3.22 21.56 -40.31
C THR A 193 -3.29 20.20 -41.00
N ASN A 194 -3.03 19.12 -40.27
CA ASN A 194 -3.04 17.76 -40.80
C ASN A 194 -4.46 17.21 -40.84
N MET A 195 -4.84 16.56 -41.95
CA MET A 195 -6.12 15.84 -42.05
C MET A 195 -6.10 14.60 -41.15
N PRO A 196 -7.13 14.35 -40.33
CA PRO A 196 -7.22 13.15 -39.50
C PRO A 196 -7.43 11.89 -40.35
N ALA A 197 -6.98 10.74 -39.85
CA ALA A 197 -7.24 9.44 -40.46
C ALA A 197 -8.61 8.88 -40.05
N ASP A 198 -9.27 8.20 -40.99
CA ASP A 198 -10.54 7.51 -40.75
C ASP A 198 -10.38 6.41 -39.71
N GLY A 199 -11.35 6.32 -38.79
CA GLY A 199 -11.30 5.32 -37.73
C GLY A 199 -12.22 5.63 -36.56
N THR A 200 -12.30 4.68 -35.63
CA THR A 200 -12.92 4.88 -34.33
C THR A 200 -11.83 4.78 -33.27
N TYR A 201 -11.66 5.85 -32.50
CA TYR A 201 -10.63 6.01 -31.49
C TYR A 201 -11.29 6.07 -30.12
N GLN A 202 -10.94 5.13 -29.25
CA GLN A 202 -11.44 5.11 -27.88
C GLN A 202 -10.62 6.06 -27.01
N LEU A 203 -11.30 6.86 -26.18
CA LEU A 203 -10.62 7.66 -25.16
C LEU A 203 -10.15 6.73 -24.03
N SER A 204 -8.96 7.01 -23.49
CA SER A 204 -8.37 6.23 -22.41
C SER A 204 -7.57 7.11 -21.45
N GLY A 205 -7.27 6.62 -20.25
CA GLY A 205 -6.53 7.37 -19.24
C GLY A 205 -7.38 8.31 -18.39
N GLY A 206 -8.71 8.22 -18.50
CA GLY A 206 -9.63 8.87 -17.56
C GLY A 206 -9.63 8.11 -16.24
N GLY A 207 -9.33 8.78 -15.15
CA GLY A 207 -9.20 8.14 -13.83
C GLY A 207 -8.17 8.81 -12.95
N MET A 208 -8.02 8.30 -11.73
CA MET A 208 -6.96 8.77 -10.84
C MET A 208 -5.61 8.28 -11.37
N GLN A 209 -4.68 9.20 -11.61
CA GLN A 209 -3.32 8.81 -11.97
C GLN A 209 -2.72 7.98 -10.82
N PRO A 210 -2.10 6.82 -11.10
CA PRO A 210 -1.42 6.07 -10.06
C PRO A 210 -0.39 6.96 -9.36
N LEU A 211 -0.28 6.82 -8.04
CA LEU A 211 0.82 7.45 -7.30
C LEU A 211 2.15 6.98 -7.89
N THR A 212 3.15 7.85 -7.92
CA THR A 212 4.48 7.53 -8.42
C THR A 212 5.29 6.81 -7.35
N ALA A 213 6.40 6.18 -7.75
CA ALA A 213 7.31 5.56 -6.77
C ALA A 213 7.88 6.59 -5.78
N VAL A 214 8.07 7.84 -6.22
CA VAL A 214 8.58 8.93 -5.38
C VAL A 214 7.59 9.26 -4.25
N ASP A 215 6.29 9.26 -4.54
CA ASP A 215 5.25 9.53 -3.53
C ASP A 215 5.25 8.48 -2.41
N PHE A 216 5.46 7.21 -2.76
CA PHE A 216 5.54 6.12 -1.78
C PHE A 216 6.84 6.16 -0.98
N VAL A 217 7.98 6.41 -1.63
CA VAL A 217 9.27 6.49 -0.94
C VAL A 217 9.28 7.67 0.03
N GLY A 218 8.86 8.84 -0.45
CA GLY A 218 8.83 10.09 0.30
C GLY A 218 10.21 10.61 0.66
N ASP A 219 10.24 11.54 1.62
CA ASP A 219 11.44 12.18 2.15
C ASP A 219 11.44 12.07 3.69
N PRO A 220 12.49 11.48 4.30
CA PRO A 220 12.64 11.42 5.75
C PRO A 220 12.64 12.79 6.45
N ALA A 221 13.20 13.83 5.82
CA ALA A 221 13.27 15.17 6.40
C ALA A 221 11.88 15.82 6.50
N GLU A 222 11.10 15.69 5.43
CA GLU A 222 9.71 16.18 5.37
C GLU A 222 8.71 15.20 6.00
N ARG A 223 9.20 14.03 6.45
CA ARG A 223 8.44 12.95 7.08
C ARG A 223 7.29 12.43 6.22
N THR A 224 7.52 12.28 4.91
CA THR A 224 6.53 11.79 3.95
C THR A 224 6.81 10.35 3.53
N GLY A 225 5.80 9.66 2.99
CA GLY A 225 5.97 8.30 2.45
C GLY A 225 6.47 7.28 3.47
N ILE A 226 7.31 6.36 3.00
CA ILE A 226 8.03 5.38 3.80
C ILE A 226 9.09 6.07 4.68
N GLY A 227 9.77 7.10 4.17
CA GLY A 227 10.78 7.85 4.91
C GLY A 227 10.26 8.48 6.21
N GLY A 228 9.00 8.92 6.23
CA GLY A 228 8.35 9.43 7.44
C GLY A 228 8.23 8.42 8.59
N LEU A 229 8.30 7.13 8.29
CA LEU A 229 8.27 6.07 9.31
C LEU A 229 9.61 5.92 10.03
N GLU A 230 10.70 6.52 9.56
CA GLU A 230 12.00 6.47 10.26
C GLU A 230 11.91 7.11 11.65
N ALA A 231 11.08 8.13 11.81
CA ALA A 231 10.86 8.82 13.09
C ALA A 231 10.02 8.03 14.11
N ILE A 232 9.53 6.83 13.75
CA ILE A 232 8.62 6.03 14.58
C ILE A 232 9.24 4.65 14.84
N ASP A 233 9.91 4.51 15.98
CA ASP A 233 10.66 3.29 16.34
C ASP A 233 9.77 2.06 16.53
N GLU A 234 8.51 2.27 16.96
CA GLU A 234 7.57 1.20 17.29
C GLU A 234 7.10 0.39 16.07
N VAL A 235 7.27 0.91 14.84
CA VAL A 235 6.82 0.21 13.63
C VAL A 235 7.65 -1.04 13.40
N SER A 236 6.98 -2.20 13.37
CA SER A 236 7.61 -3.51 13.15
C SER A 236 7.22 -4.14 11.82
N LEU A 237 6.10 -3.76 11.21
CA LEU A 237 5.61 -4.29 9.94
C LEU A 237 5.30 -3.15 8.96
N ILE A 238 5.63 -3.32 7.67
CA ILE A 238 5.37 -2.31 6.63
C ILE A 238 4.64 -2.94 5.46
N LEU A 239 3.60 -2.26 4.97
CA LEU A 239 2.87 -2.65 3.77
C LEU A 239 2.33 -1.43 3.00
N CYS A 240 2.36 -1.54 1.66
CA CYS A 240 1.88 -0.50 0.76
C CYS A 240 0.85 -1.11 -0.23
N PRO A 241 -0.40 -1.38 0.20
CA PRO A 241 -1.39 -2.08 -0.63
C PRO A 241 -1.72 -1.31 -1.92
N ASP A 242 -1.72 0.02 -1.87
CA ASP A 242 -2.03 0.89 -3.02
C ASP A 242 -0.92 1.03 -4.06
N VAL A 243 0.23 0.37 -3.87
CA VAL A 243 1.21 0.21 -4.96
C VAL A 243 0.58 -0.46 -6.19
N MET A 244 -0.46 -1.27 -5.93
CA MET A 244 -1.26 -1.98 -6.92
C MET A 244 -2.43 -1.16 -7.47
N ALA A 245 -2.72 0.02 -6.89
CA ALA A 245 -3.76 0.90 -7.40
C ALA A 245 -3.39 1.40 -8.80
N GLY A 246 -4.32 1.24 -9.75
CA GLY A 246 -4.08 1.58 -11.16
C GLY A 246 -2.96 0.77 -11.82
N TYR A 247 -2.73 -0.48 -11.38
CA TYR A 247 -1.85 -1.40 -12.08
C TYR A 247 -2.54 -1.90 -13.37
N ASP A 248 -1.95 -1.62 -14.52
CA ASP A 248 -2.47 -1.95 -15.85
C ASP A 248 -1.65 -3.03 -16.57
N GLY A 249 -0.61 -3.57 -15.93
CA GLY A 249 0.31 -4.55 -16.52
C GLY A 249 1.35 -3.96 -17.47
N SER A 250 1.38 -2.64 -17.67
CA SER A 250 2.43 -1.96 -18.45
C SER A 250 3.80 -2.07 -17.79
N ASP A 251 4.86 -1.93 -18.58
CA ASP A 251 6.23 -1.97 -18.03
C ASP A 251 6.48 -0.81 -17.06
N ALA A 252 5.87 0.36 -17.28
CA ALA A 252 5.92 1.47 -16.34
C ALA A 252 5.26 1.11 -14.98
N ALA A 253 4.12 0.41 -15.01
CA ALA A 253 3.48 -0.06 -13.77
C ALA A 253 4.33 -1.14 -13.07
N LYS A 254 4.94 -2.07 -13.80
CA LYS A 254 5.85 -3.08 -13.24
C LYS A 254 7.08 -2.44 -12.57
N GLU A 255 7.72 -1.49 -13.25
CA GLU A 255 8.88 -0.76 -12.70
C GLU A 255 8.48 0.05 -11.47
N ARG A 256 7.30 0.69 -11.47
CA ARG A 256 6.77 1.37 -10.29
C ARG A 256 6.63 0.43 -9.10
N VAL A 257 5.95 -0.72 -9.29
CA VAL A 257 5.75 -1.70 -8.21
C VAL A 257 7.10 -2.20 -7.70
N LYS A 258 8.02 -2.55 -8.59
CA LYS A 258 9.36 -3.01 -8.24
C LYS A 258 10.13 -1.96 -7.45
N ALA A 259 10.09 -0.69 -7.87
CA ALA A 259 10.77 0.41 -7.21
C ALA A 259 10.26 0.62 -5.77
N VAL A 260 8.94 0.64 -5.57
CA VAL A 260 8.37 0.80 -4.22
C VAL A 260 8.66 -0.40 -3.33
N GLN A 261 8.53 -1.62 -3.84
CA GLN A 261 8.84 -2.83 -3.07
C GLN A 261 10.33 -2.91 -2.71
N THR A 262 11.22 -2.47 -3.60
CA THR A 262 12.66 -2.34 -3.32
C THR A 262 12.90 -1.36 -2.17
N ALA A 263 12.24 -0.20 -2.19
CA ALA A 263 12.35 0.79 -1.12
C ALA A 263 11.81 0.27 0.22
N MET A 264 10.70 -0.48 0.22
CA MET A 264 10.17 -1.13 1.43
C MET A 264 11.17 -2.12 2.03
N ILE A 265 11.83 -2.92 1.19
CA ILE A 265 12.86 -3.87 1.63
C ILE A 265 14.06 -3.12 2.21
N ALA A 266 14.59 -2.13 1.48
CA ALA A 266 15.74 -1.34 1.91
C ALA A 266 15.48 -0.62 3.24
N HIS A 267 14.27 -0.08 3.42
CA HIS A 267 13.83 0.52 4.67
C HIS A 267 13.87 -0.49 5.83
N CYS A 268 13.35 -1.71 5.61
CA CYS A 268 13.35 -2.74 6.64
C CYS A 268 14.76 -3.23 7.00
N GLU A 269 15.65 -3.31 6.01
CA GLU A 269 17.06 -3.66 6.21
C GLU A 269 17.81 -2.58 7.00
N ASN A 270 17.58 -1.30 6.69
CA ASN A 270 18.21 -0.17 7.37
C ASN A 270 17.72 -0.03 8.82
N MET A 271 16.42 -0.16 9.07
CA MET A 271 15.83 -0.04 10.40
C MET A 271 15.96 -1.31 11.26
N ARG A 272 16.50 -2.40 10.71
CA ARG A 272 16.88 -3.69 11.36
C ARG A 272 15.78 -4.52 12.02
N TYR A 273 14.77 -3.92 12.64
CA TYR A 273 13.74 -4.63 13.40
C TYR A 273 12.37 -4.61 12.70
N ARG A 274 12.34 -4.20 11.44
CA ARG A 274 11.10 -4.12 10.63
C ARG A 274 11.00 -5.26 9.64
N PHE A 275 9.80 -5.54 9.16
CA PHE A 275 9.55 -6.60 8.19
C PHE A 275 8.50 -6.16 7.16
N ALA A 276 8.84 -6.25 5.88
CA ALA A 276 7.97 -5.87 4.78
C ALA A 276 7.06 -7.04 4.36
N VAL A 277 5.78 -6.75 4.14
CA VAL A 277 4.82 -7.69 3.54
C VAL A 277 4.45 -7.16 2.17
N LEU A 278 4.80 -7.94 1.14
CA LEU A 278 4.66 -7.59 -0.27
C LEU A 278 3.56 -8.41 -0.91
N ASP A 279 2.87 -7.80 -1.86
CA ASP A 279 1.86 -8.45 -2.69
C ASP A 279 2.41 -8.65 -4.11
N THR A 280 1.95 -9.68 -4.80
CA THR A 280 2.13 -9.77 -6.25
C THR A 280 1.17 -8.83 -6.98
N PRO A 281 1.45 -8.44 -8.23
CA PRO A 281 0.46 -7.79 -9.07
C PRO A 281 -0.83 -8.60 -9.21
N PRO A 282 -1.98 -7.94 -9.48
CA PRO A 282 -3.25 -8.62 -9.73
C PRO A 282 -3.24 -9.32 -11.10
N GLY A 283 -4.13 -10.30 -11.27
CA GLY A 283 -4.43 -10.98 -12.52
C GLY A 283 -3.40 -12.03 -12.94
N LEU A 284 -2.43 -12.35 -12.08
CA LEU A 284 -1.36 -13.29 -12.42
C LEU A 284 -1.82 -14.74 -12.23
N ASN A 285 -1.51 -15.57 -13.22
CA ASN A 285 -1.54 -17.03 -13.03
C ASN A 285 -0.27 -17.52 -12.29
N ALA A 286 -0.23 -18.81 -11.92
CA ALA A 286 0.89 -19.37 -11.16
C ALA A 286 2.24 -19.26 -11.89
N GLN A 287 2.28 -19.41 -13.22
CA GLN A 287 3.51 -19.25 -13.98
C GLN A 287 3.95 -17.77 -14.03
N GLN A 288 3.02 -16.85 -14.26
CA GLN A 288 3.28 -15.41 -14.26
C GLN A 288 3.71 -14.89 -12.89
N ALA A 289 3.20 -15.48 -11.80
CA ALA A 289 3.67 -15.18 -10.44
C ALA A 289 5.14 -15.58 -10.24
N LYS A 290 5.56 -16.71 -10.84
CA LYS A 290 6.97 -17.11 -10.88
C LYS A 290 7.80 -16.14 -11.74
N GLU A 291 7.33 -15.80 -12.93
CA GLU A 291 8.00 -14.83 -13.81
C GLU A 291 8.16 -13.46 -13.14
N TRP A 292 7.14 -13.02 -12.39
CA TRP A 292 7.20 -11.82 -11.56
C TRP A 292 8.31 -11.93 -10.51
N ARG A 293 8.39 -13.05 -9.80
CA ARG A 293 9.42 -13.31 -8.79
C ARG A 293 10.84 -13.29 -9.37
N ASP A 294 11.01 -13.81 -10.57
CA ASP A 294 12.28 -13.80 -11.31
C ASP A 294 12.62 -12.38 -11.80
N TYR A 295 11.64 -11.60 -12.25
CA TYR A 295 11.81 -10.21 -12.70
C TYR A 295 12.19 -9.24 -11.58
N VAL A 296 11.54 -9.34 -10.41
CA VAL A 296 11.87 -8.49 -9.26
C VAL A 296 13.19 -8.89 -8.62
N ASN A 297 13.53 -10.18 -8.65
CA ASN A 297 14.78 -10.76 -8.15
C ASN A 297 15.21 -10.28 -6.75
N PHE A 298 14.24 -10.12 -5.85
CA PHE A 298 14.54 -9.74 -4.46
C PHE A 298 15.22 -10.89 -3.71
N ASP A 299 16.23 -10.57 -2.89
CA ASP A 299 16.85 -11.52 -1.95
C ASP A 299 17.01 -10.80 -0.60
N SER A 300 16.01 -10.97 0.27
CA SER A 300 16.04 -10.36 1.59
C SER A 300 15.35 -11.25 2.63
N ALA A 301 15.96 -11.31 3.81
CA ALA A 301 15.37 -11.94 4.97
C ALA A 301 14.24 -11.11 5.58
N TYR A 302 14.16 -9.82 5.26
CA TYR A 302 13.24 -8.85 5.89
C TYR A 302 11.92 -8.67 5.15
N ALA A 303 11.63 -9.52 4.16
CA ALA A 303 10.41 -9.42 3.39
C ALA A 303 9.78 -10.79 3.11
N ALA A 304 8.46 -10.79 2.97
CA ALA A 304 7.69 -11.93 2.50
C ALA A 304 6.71 -11.49 1.41
N MET A 305 6.56 -12.30 0.36
CA MET A 305 5.63 -12.05 -0.73
C MET A 305 4.43 -12.99 -0.64
N TYR A 306 3.23 -12.46 -0.86
CA TYR A 306 1.97 -13.19 -0.79
C TYR A 306 1.22 -13.18 -2.13
N TYR A 307 0.58 -14.31 -2.43
CA TYR A 307 -0.17 -14.58 -3.65
C TYR A 307 -1.20 -15.69 -3.36
N PRO A 308 -2.37 -15.76 -4.03
CA PRO A 308 -2.97 -14.77 -4.92
C PRO A 308 -3.75 -13.71 -4.14
N TRP A 309 -4.37 -12.79 -4.87
CA TRP A 309 -5.31 -11.83 -4.30
C TRP A 309 -6.53 -12.52 -3.73
N ILE A 310 -7.14 -11.86 -2.75
CA ILE A 310 -8.34 -12.36 -2.06
C ILE A 310 -9.55 -11.55 -2.51
N GLU A 311 -10.70 -12.21 -2.58
CA GLU A 311 -11.98 -11.57 -2.83
C GLU A 311 -12.68 -11.25 -1.51
N VAL A 312 -13.13 -10.02 -1.34
CA VAL A 312 -13.84 -9.53 -0.15
C VAL A 312 -15.16 -8.88 -0.56
N ALA A 313 -16.06 -8.69 0.41
CA ALA A 313 -17.30 -7.95 0.18
C ALA A 313 -16.97 -6.50 -0.19
N ASP A 314 -17.59 -5.98 -1.25
CA ASP A 314 -17.37 -4.59 -1.63
C ASP A 314 -18.32 -3.67 -0.85
N LEU A 315 -17.74 -2.84 0.01
CA LEU A 315 -18.44 -1.87 0.85
C LEU A 315 -18.18 -0.42 0.41
N SER A 316 -17.54 -0.21 -0.74
CA SER A 316 -17.18 1.13 -1.25
C SER A 316 -18.34 1.89 -1.91
N GLY A 317 -19.52 1.27 -2.06
CA GLY A 317 -20.65 1.87 -2.74
C GLY A 317 -20.55 1.86 -4.27
N SER A 318 -19.60 1.13 -4.84
CA SER A 318 -19.39 0.97 -6.30
C SER A 318 -20.56 0.27 -7.04
N GLY A 319 -21.51 -0.31 -6.29
CA GLY A 319 -22.61 -1.13 -6.81
C GLY A 319 -22.25 -2.59 -7.05
N LYS A 320 -20.99 -3.00 -6.83
CA LYS A 320 -20.55 -4.40 -6.86
C LYS A 320 -20.81 -5.08 -5.52
N THR A 321 -20.96 -6.40 -5.53
CA THR A 321 -21.12 -7.22 -4.31
C THR A 321 -19.78 -7.64 -3.70
N SER A 322 -18.75 -7.72 -4.53
CA SER A 322 -17.41 -8.16 -4.14
C SER A 322 -16.34 -7.47 -4.99
N LYS A 323 -15.12 -7.42 -4.43
CA LYS A 323 -13.92 -6.92 -5.12
C LYS A 323 -12.68 -7.68 -4.70
N LEU A 324 -11.67 -7.68 -5.57
CA LEU A 324 -10.36 -8.23 -5.29
C LEU A 324 -9.50 -7.20 -4.55
N VAL A 325 -8.79 -7.64 -3.52
CA VAL A 325 -7.88 -6.81 -2.72
C VAL A 325 -6.55 -7.53 -2.49
N PRO A 326 -5.44 -6.78 -2.35
CA PRO A 326 -4.16 -7.36 -2.00
C PRO A 326 -4.21 -8.01 -0.61
N PRO A 327 -3.58 -9.18 -0.42
CA PRO A 327 -3.69 -9.93 0.82
C PRO A 327 -2.89 -9.37 2.01
N SER A 328 -1.90 -8.50 1.78
CA SER A 328 -0.96 -8.00 2.80
C SER A 328 -1.64 -7.52 4.09
N GLY A 329 -2.72 -6.73 4.01
CA GLY A 329 -3.43 -6.25 5.20
C GLY A 329 -4.01 -7.36 6.07
N HIS A 330 -4.66 -8.35 5.43
CA HIS A 330 -5.24 -9.50 6.12
C HIS A 330 -4.16 -10.40 6.72
N VAL A 331 -3.07 -10.61 5.99
CA VAL A 331 -1.92 -11.41 6.42
C VAL A 331 -1.23 -10.79 7.63
N VAL A 332 -1.04 -9.47 7.64
CA VAL A 332 -0.45 -8.77 8.79
C VAL A 332 -1.38 -8.84 10.01
N GLY A 333 -2.69 -8.83 9.82
CA GLY A 333 -3.64 -9.12 10.91
C GLY A 333 -3.46 -10.54 11.47
N ILE A 334 -3.23 -11.52 10.59
CA ILE A 334 -2.93 -12.91 10.99
C ILE A 334 -1.61 -13.01 11.74
N TYR A 335 -0.59 -12.22 11.38
CA TYR A 335 0.67 -12.17 12.14
C TYR A 335 0.39 -11.77 13.58
N ASN A 336 -0.35 -10.69 13.80
CA ASN A 336 -0.69 -10.20 15.13
C ASN A 336 -1.49 -11.23 15.93
N ARG A 337 -2.50 -11.84 15.30
CA ARG A 337 -3.30 -12.88 15.94
C ARG A 337 -2.47 -14.09 16.34
N THR A 338 -1.57 -14.53 15.46
CA THR A 338 -0.69 -15.68 15.72
C THR A 338 0.27 -15.36 16.85
N ASP A 339 0.90 -14.18 16.81
CA ASP A 339 1.85 -13.74 17.83
C ASP A 339 1.18 -13.64 19.19
N ALA A 340 -0.02 -13.06 19.27
CA ALA A 340 -0.75 -12.92 20.53
C ALA A 340 -1.20 -14.27 21.12
N GLN A 341 -1.55 -15.24 20.28
CA GLN A 341 -2.07 -16.53 20.73
C GLN A 341 -0.97 -17.57 21.01
N ARG A 342 0.12 -17.52 20.24
CA ARG A 342 1.12 -18.60 20.14
C ARG A 342 2.55 -18.12 20.28
N GLY A 343 2.79 -16.80 20.26
CA GLY A 343 4.12 -16.21 20.21
C GLY A 343 4.69 -16.15 18.79
N VAL A 344 5.67 -15.25 18.62
CA VAL A 344 6.31 -14.89 17.34
C VAL A 344 7.08 -16.05 16.71
N HIS A 345 7.52 -17.01 17.54
CA HIS A 345 8.22 -18.21 17.10
C HIS A 345 7.31 -19.15 16.29
N LYS A 346 5.98 -19.01 16.36
CA LYS A 346 5.04 -19.78 15.54
C LYS A 346 4.91 -19.18 14.14
N ALA A 347 5.11 -20.00 13.11
CA ALA A 347 4.85 -19.61 11.73
C ALA A 347 3.39 -19.13 11.51
N PRO A 348 3.15 -17.96 10.89
CA PRO A 348 1.82 -17.44 10.59
C PRO A 348 1.22 -18.11 9.34
N ALA A 349 1.16 -19.45 9.35
CA ALA A 349 0.63 -20.28 8.28
C ALA A 349 -0.29 -21.37 8.87
N ASN A 350 -1.14 -21.93 8.00
CA ASN A 350 -2.31 -22.75 8.34
C ASN A 350 -3.39 -21.96 9.10
N GLU A 351 -3.38 -20.64 8.98
CA GLU A 351 -4.31 -19.71 9.61
C GLU A 351 -5.43 -19.34 8.64
N VAL A 352 -6.66 -19.23 9.14
CA VAL A 352 -7.82 -18.81 8.34
C VAL A 352 -7.77 -17.32 8.06
N VAL A 353 -8.04 -16.92 6.82
CA VAL A 353 -8.20 -15.52 6.43
C VAL A 353 -9.64 -15.11 6.69
N LEU A 354 -9.87 -14.32 7.74
CA LEU A 354 -11.20 -13.81 8.09
C LEU A 354 -11.58 -12.68 7.13
N GLY A 355 -12.84 -12.66 6.69
CA GLY A 355 -13.36 -11.67 5.75
C GLY A 355 -13.16 -12.00 4.27
N ALA A 356 -12.33 -12.99 3.94
CA ALA A 356 -12.15 -13.47 2.57
C ALA A 356 -13.33 -14.38 2.15
N ILE A 357 -13.93 -14.06 1.01
CA ILE A 357 -15.04 -14.78 0.38
C ILE A 357 -14.50 -15.86 -0.56
N ASP A 358 -13.60 -15.48 -1.46
CA ASP A 358 -12.92 -16.37 -2.39
C ASP A 358 -11.49 -15.88 -2.69
N LEU A 359 -10.82 -16.54 -3.62
CA LEU A 359 -9.50 -16.20 -4.14
C LEU A 359 -9.59 -15.84 -5.61
N GLU A 360 -8.75 -14.91 -6.04
CA GLU A 360 -8.58 -14.59 -7.46
C GLU A 360 -8.24 -15.83 -8.29
N LEU A 361 -7.36 -16.69 -7.77
CA LEU A 361 -7.02 -17.97 -8.38
C LEU A 361 -6.97 -19.09 -7.34
N LYS A 362 -7.67 -20.20 -7.62
CA LYS A 362 -7.62 -21.39 -6.77
C LYS A 362 -6.42 -22.26 -7.13
N LEU A 363 -5.34 -22.11 -6.38
CA LEU A 363 -4.11 -22.85 -6.62
C LEU A 363 -4.23 -24.34 -6.28
N SER A 364 -3.75 -25.17 -7.20
CA SER A 364 -3.51 -26.59 -7.01
C SER A 364 -2.28 -26.86 -6.13
N LYS A 365 -2.10 -28.11 -5.71
CA LYS A 365 -0.89 -28.52 -4.98
C LYS A 365 0.36 -28.41 -5.86
N GLY A 366 0.27 -28.81 -7.13
CA GLY A 366 1.41 -28.79 -8.04
C GLY A 366 1.92 -27.38 -8.32
N GLU A 367 1.03 -26.41 -8.50
CA GLU A 367 1.41 -24.99 -8.65
C GLU A 367 2.06 -24.43 -7.38
N GLN A 368 1.53 -24.79 -6.21
CA GLN A 368 2.12 -24.36 -4.95
C GLN A 368 3.53 -24.95 -4.75
N ASP A 369 3.76 -26.21 -5.15
CA ASP A 369 5.04 -26.89 -5.02
C ASP A 369 6.15 -26.24 -5.87
N THR A 370 5.79 -25.44 -6.89
CA THR A 370 6.74 -24.64 -7.68
C THR A 370 6.94 -23.22 -7.13
N LEU A 371 5.90 -22.61 -6.53
CA LEU A 371 5.93 -21.24 -6.01
C LEU A 371 6.54 -21.11 -4.61
N ASN A 372 6.28 -22.07 -3.74
CA ASN A 372 6.75 -22.00 -2.35
C ASN A 372 8.29 -22.03 -2.25
N PRO A 373 9.05 -22.85 -3.03
CA PRO A 373 10.52 -22.85 -2.96
C PRO A 373 11.19 -21.52 -3.30
N ILE A 374 10.55 -20.70 -4.13
CA ILE A 374 11.05 -19.37 -4.54
C ILE A 374 10.59 -18.24 -3.61
N GLY A 375 9.97 -18.57 -2.46
CA GLY A 375 9.59 -17.60 -1.43
C GLY A 375 8.23 -16.91 -1.64
N ILE A 376 7.40 -17.42 -2.56
CA ILE A 376 6.01 -16.96 -2.70
C ILE A 376 5.12 -17.73 -1.73
N ASN A 377 4.49 -17.02 -0.80
CA ASN A 377 3.57 -17.59 0.18
C ASN A 377 2.16 -17.65 -0.40
N CYS A 378 1.70 -18.87 -0.67
CA CYS A 378 0.40 -19.10 -1.28
C CYS A 378 -0.75 -19.00 -0.27
N ILE A 379 -1.85 -18.35 -0.65
CA ILE A 379 -3.15 -18.43 0.04
C ILE A 379 -4.02 -19.43 -0.73
N ARG A 380 -4.66 -20.36 -0.02
CA ARG A 380 -5.39 -21.47 -0.64
C ARG A 380 -6.75 -21.69 0.01
N SER A 381 -7.72 -22.03 -0.82
CA SER A 381 -9.03 -22.49 -0.37
C SER A 381 -9.01 -24.00 -0.15
N PHE A 382 -9.47 -24.43 1.02
CA PHE A 382 -9.59 -25.83 1.38
C PHE A 382 -11.07 -26.15 1.67
N PRO A 383 -11.69 -27.10 0.96
CA PRO A 383 -13.05 -27.53 1.24
C PRO A 383 -13.24 -27.90 2.72
N GLY A 384 -14.25 -27.33 3.38
CA GLY A 384 -14.55 -27.55 4.80
C GLY A 384 -13.57 -26.91 5.80
N ARG A 385 -12.49 -26.25 5.35
CA ARG A 385 -11.48 -25.62 6.22
C ARG A 385 -11.29 -24.12 5.97
N GLY A 386 -11.95 -23.58 4.95
CA GLY A 386 -11.92 -22.16 4.56
C GLY A 386 -10.67 -21.77 3.78
N ILE A 387 -10.52 -20.47 3.55
CA ILE A 387 -9.36 -19.86 2.91
C ILE A 387 -8.25 -19.69 3.95
N ARG A 388 -7.04 -20.14 3.63
CA ARG A 388 -5.91 -20.17 4.56
C ARG A 388 -4.62 -19.68 3.96
N VAL A 389 -3.83 -18.99 4.78
CA VAL A 389 -2.42 -18.74 4.47
C VAL A 389 -1.66 -20.06 4.54
N TRP A 390 -0.96 -20.41 3.46
CA TRP A 390 -0.34 -21.72 3.27
C TRP A 390 1.14 -21.61 2.86
N GLY A 391 1.84 -20.62 3.43
CA GLY A 391 3.27 -20.41 3.30
C GLY A 391 3.78 -19.48 4.39
N ALA A 392 5.04 -19.66 4.82
CA ALA A 392 5.68 -18.80 5.82
C ALA A 392 7.18 -18.60 5.52
N ARG A 393 7.53 -18.44 4.24
CA ARG A 393 8.90 -18.22 3.77
C ARG A 393 9.18 -16.74 3.53
N THR A 394 10.42 -16.35 3.81
CA THR A 394 10.95 -15.04 3.41
C THR A 394 11.41 -15.10 1.96
N LEU A 395 11.86 -13.96 1.43
CA LEU A 395 12.47 -13.88 0.11
C LEU A 395 13.95 -14.29 0.09
N SER A 396 14.52 -14.70 1.23
CA SER A 396 15.95 -14.95 1.34
C SER A 396 16.39 -16.27 0.71
N SER A 397 17.52 -16.23 -0.01
CA SER A 397 18.25 -17.41 -0.47
C SER A 397 18.98 -18.13 0.67
N ASN A 398 19.27 -17.45 1.78
CA ASN A 398 19.96 -18.01 2.94
C ASN A 398 19.04 -18.95 3.73
N GLY A 399 19.43 -20.23 3.82
CA GLY A 399 18.67 -21.26 4.54
C GLY A 399 18.39 -20.94 6.01
N SER A 400 19.26 -20.17 6.68
CA SER A 400 19.08 -19.76 8.08
C SER A 400 17.92 -18.80 8.28
N TRP A 401 17.64 -17.97 7.26
CA TRP A 401 16.61 -16.93 7.28
C TRP A 401 15.39 -17.28 6.44
N ARG A 402 15.26 -18.56 6.04
CA ARG A 402 14.22 -19.03 5.13
C ARG A 402 12.79 -18.79 5.63
N TYR A 403 12.58 -18.75 6.95
CA TYR A 403 11.24 -18.70 7.53
C TYR A 403 10.93 -17.40 8.25
N ILE A 404 9.69 -16.94 8.07
CA ILE A 404 9.18 -15.66 8.60
C ILE A 404 9.24 -15.63 10.13
N ASN A 405 8.80 -16.68 10.80
CA ASN A 405 8.82 -16.77 12.27
C ASN A 405 10.24 -16.71 12.83
N VAL A 406 11.22 -17.29 12.13
CA VAL A 406 12.63 -17.22 12.56
C VAL A 406 13.14 -15.79 12.45
N ARG A 407 12.97 -15.14 11.29
CA ARG A 407 13.38 -13.73 11.14
C ARG A 407 12.68 -12.82 12.16
N ARG A 408 11.37 -12.95 12.30
CA ARG A 408 10.57 -12.10 13.20
C ARG A 408 10.92 -12.33 14.67
N LEU A 409 11.24 -13.55 15.07
CA LEU A 409 11.74 -13.84 16.42
C LEU A 409 13.07 -13.11 16.68
N PHE A 410 14.02 -13.16 15.75
CA PHE A 410 15.28 -12.43 15.89
C PHE A 410 15.10 -10.91 15.85
N ASN A 411 14.15 -10.38 15.07
CA ASN A 411 13.81 -8.96 15.11
C ASN A 411 13.29 -8.55 16.49
N MET A 412 12.36 -9.33 17.05
CA MET A 412 11.80 -9.10 18.38
C MET A 412 12.87 -9.15 19.46
N VAL A 413 13.69 -10.21 19.48
CA VAL A 413 14.79 -10.35 20.44
C VAL A 413 15.77 -9.19 20.30
N GLY A 414 16.17 -8.85 19.07
CA GLY A 414 17.07 -7.73 18.81
C GLY A 414 16.52 -6.40 19.34
N SER A 415 15.29 -6.06 18.99
CA SER A 415 14.62 -4.85 19.45
C SER A 415 14.46 -4.80 20.97
N SER A 416 14.07 -5.92 21.59
CA SER A 416 13.92 -6.04 23.04
C SER A 416 15.24 -5.79 23.77
N LEU A 417 16.33 -6.38 23.26
CA LEU A 417 17.66 -6.19 23.82
C LEU A 417 18.15 -4.76 23.63
N ASP A 418 17.90 -4.16 22.47
CA ASP A 418 18.30 -2.78 22.18
C ASP A 418 17.64 -1.79 23.15
N THR A 419 16.32 -1.88 23.32
CA THR A 419 15.57 -1.06 24.27
C THR A 419 15.93 -1.39 25.73
N GLY A 420 16.01 -2.67 26.07
CA GLY A 420 16.26 -3.15 27.43
C GLY A 420 17.67 -2.88 27.95
N LEU A 421 18.64 -2.69 27.06
CA LEU A 421 20.04 -2.42 27.41
C LEU A 421 20.44 -0.95 27.29
N GLN A 422 19.49 -0.04 27.02
CA GLN A 422 19.80 1.41 26.94
C GLN A 422 20.44 1.97 28.21
N TRP A 423 20.12 1.41 29.39
CA TRP A 423 20.72 1.83 30.67
C TRP A 423 22.23 1.57 30.76
N VAL A 424 22.76 0.66 29.93
CA VAL A 424 24.19 0.30 29.90
C VAL A 424 25.04 1.43 29.29
N VAL A 425 24.42 2.30 28.49
CA VAL A 425 25.12 3.37 27.79
C VAL A 425 25.66 4.39 28.80
N PHE A 426 26.95 4.69 28.70
CA PHE A 426 27.71 5.57 29.62
C PHE A 426 28.01 5.01 31.02
N GLU A 427 27.73 3.72 31.27
CA GLU A 427 28.20 3.05 32.49
C GLU A 427 29.71 2.72 32.42
N PRO A 428 30.42 2.63 33.56
CA PRO A 428 31.82 2.21 33.60
C PRO A 428 32.01 0.83 32.97
N ASN A 429 32.89 0.76 31.97
CA ASN A 429 33.17 -0.49 31.25
C ASN A 429 34.06 -1.43 32.08
N ASP A 430 33.46 -2.13 33.05
CA ASP A 430 34.13 -3.07 33.93
C ASP A 430 33.47 -4.47 33.94
N SER A 431 34.11 -5.41 34.64
CA SER A 431 33.63 -6.80 34.74
C SER A 431 32.29 -6.92 35.48
N THR A 432 31.96 -5.96 36.35
CA THR A 432 30.69 -5.92 37.09
C THR A 432 29.55 -5.59 36.12
N LEU A 433 29.73 -4.60 35.25
CA LEU A 433 28.77 -4.25 34.20
C LEU A 433 28.54 -5.44 33.27
N TRP A 434 29.61 -6.10 32.82
CA TRP A 434 29.48 -7.27 31.94
C TRP A 434 28.70 -8.42 32.60
N ALA A 435 28.89 -8.63 33.90
CA ALA A 435 28.15 -9.64 34.65
C ALA A 435 26.67 -9.28 34.78
N LYS A 436 26.33 -8.02 35.03
CA LYS A 436 24.93 -7.52 35.06
C LYS A 436 24.25 -7.72 33.70
N VAL A 437 24.89 -7.27 32.62
CA VAL A 437 24.36 -7.44 31.25
C VAL A 437 24.17 -8.92 30.92
N ARG A 438 25.16 -9.78 31.18
CA ARG A 438 25.03 -11.22 30.92
C ARG A 438 23.87 -11.83 31.70
N ARG A 439 23.69 -11.47 32.97
CA ARG A 439 22.59 -11.95 33.79
C ARG A 439 21.24 -11.56 33.20
N ASP A 440 21.05 -10.28 32.86
CA ASP A 440 19.76 -9.75 32.41
C ASP A 440 19.39 -10.31 31.02
N VAL A 441 20.35 -10.36 30.09
CA VAL A 441 20.16 -11.00 28.78
C VAL A 441 19.86 -12.50 28.92
N THR A 442 20.58 -13.21 29.79
CA THR A 442 20.33 -14.65 30.03
C THR A 442 18.95 -14.88 30.64
N ALA A 443 18.52 -14.01 31.55
CA ALA A 443 17.20 -14.09 32.16
C ALA A 443 16.09 -13.91 31.11
N PHE A 444 16.23 -12.91 30.23
CA PHE A 444 15.30 -12.67 29.13
C PHE A 444 15.22 -13.86 28.16
N LEU A 445 16.37 -14.34 27.66
CA LEU A 445 16.41 -15.44 26.68
C LEU A 445 15.91 -16.79 27.22
N ARG A 446 15.74 -16.95 28.54
CA ARG A 446 15.12 -18.14 29.13
C ARG A 446 13.59 -18.10 29.11
N VAL A 447 13.00 -16.92 28.94
CA VAL A 447 11.55 -16.70 28.99
C VAL A 447 10.92 -16.68 27.58
N VAL A 448 11.71 -16.27 26.57
CA VAL A 448 11.25 -16.00 25.19
C VAL A 448 11.30 -17.20 24.27
#